data_AF-A0A1Y1NAI0-F1
#
_entry.id   AF-A0A1Y1NAI0-F1
#
_cell.length_a   1.000
_cell.length_b   1.000
_cell.length_c   1.000
_cell.angle_alpha   90.00
_cell.angle_beta   90.00
_cell.angle_gamma   90.00
#
_symmetry.space_group_name_H-M   'P 1'
#
loop_
_entity.id
_entity.type
_entity.pdbx_description
1 polymer ?
#
loop_
_entity_poly.entity_id
_entity_poly.type
_entity_poly.pdbx_seq_one_letter_code
_entity_poly.pdbx_strand_id
1 'polypeptide(L)'
;MSHVEVILEDLTSHPKCPHGPTVLFSRVSDGRRINFFACSACRDRKQCSFYLGTEEKMTSIAQQKWKEATENFTKCINHRKQFMGLNEIKLMSPSLRRYCHTCEQFVPSKYVDKHLAHLSTASISDYLLMHPSELLHPLDNPKKEAQFLFSHTAVKTLVEIIRQQSFR
;
A
#
# COMPACT_ATOMS: atom_id res chain seq x y z
N MET A 1 29.93 -1.60 -7.04
CA MET A 1 28.53 -1.19 -6.76
C MET A 1 28.54 0.30 -6.48
N SER A 2 27.77 1.10 -7.21
CA SER A 2 27.64 2.53 -6.90
C SER A 2 26.94 2.68 -5.55
N HIS A 3 27.65 3.17 -4.53
CA HIS A 3 27.03 3.50 -3.24
C HIS A 3 25.95 4.56 -3.47
N VAL A 4 24.75 4.26 -2.99
CA VAL A 4 23.62 5.20 -2.95
C VAL A 4 23.42 5.59 -1.49
N GLU A 5 23.50 6.88 -1.22
CA GLU A 5 23.25 7.48 0.09
C GLU A 5 21.82 8.04 0.12
N VAL A 6 21.20 8.00 1.29
CA VAL A 6 19.86 8.55 1.54
C VAL A 6 20.00 9.76 2.45
N ILE A 7 19.46 10.90 2.02
CA ILE A 7 19.50 12.17 2.75
C ILE A 7 18.09 12.43 3.29
N LEU A 8 17.96 12.49 4.62
CA LEU A 8 16.66 12.58 5.33
C LEU A 8 16.33 13.98 5.88
N GLU A 9 17.11 14.98 5.50
CA GLU A 9 16.92 16.37 5.91
C GLU A 9 15.72 16.99 5.17
N ASP A 10 14.90 17.79 5.87
CA ASP A 10 13.77 18.55 5.31
C ASP A 10 12.81 17.78 4.36
N LEU A 11 12.25 16.66 4.85
CA LEU A 11 11.26 15.87 4.10
C LEU A 11 9.98 16.66 3.73
N THR A 12 9.72 17.78 4.39
CA THR A 12 8.51 18.60 4.18
C THR A 12 8.53 19.39 2.88
N SER A 13 9.71 19.83 2.43
CA SER A 13 9.85 20.57 1.17
C SER A 13 10.00 19.66 -0.06
N HIS A 14 10.17 18.35 0.16
CA HIS A 14 10.38 17.39 -0.91
C HIS A 14 9.17 17.32 -1.86
N PRO A 15 9.40 17.17 -3.17
CA PRO A 15 8.32 16.96 -4.10
C PRO A 15 7.61 15.64 -3.79
N LYS A 16 6.33 15.55 -4.17
CA LYS A 16 5.49 14.40 -3.86
C LYS A 16 5.25 13.57 -5.11
N CYS A 17 5.22 12.26 -4.92
CA CYS A 17 4.66 11.31 -5.88
C CYS A 17 3.29 10.84 -5.36
N PRO A 18 2.55 9.98 -6.09
CA PRO A 18 1.26 9.45 -5.64
C PRO A 18 1.31 8.72 -4.27
N HIS A 19 2.50 8.28 -3.84
CA HIS A 19 2.72 7.56 -2.58
C HIS A 19 3.17 8.48 -1.43
N GLY A 20 3.19 9.80 -1.62
CA GLY A 20 3.59 10.78 -0.61
C GLY A 20 4.93 11.48 -0.90
N PRO A 21 5.57 12.07 0.14
CA PRO A 21 6.87 12.72 0.01
C PRO A 21 7.93 11.77 -0.54
N THR A 22 8.73 12.29 -1.46
CA THR A 22 9.89 11.58 -2.02
C THR A 22 11.07 11.64 -1.07
N VAL A 23 12.07 10.81 -1.34
CA VAL A 23 13.34 10.78 -0.60
C VAL A 23 14.44 11.33 -1.50
N LEU A 24 15.35 12.10 -0.93
CA LEU A 24 16.54 12.57 -1.60
C LEU A 24 17.61 11.48 -1.56
N PHE A 25 18.06 11.05 -2.73
CA PHE A 25 19.14 10.10 -2.91
C PHE A 25 20.36 10.81 -3.48
N SER A 26 21.54 10.37 -3.05
CA SER A 26 22.82 10.78 -3.62
C SER A 26 23.57 9.57 -4.15
N ARG A 27 24.15 9.67 -5.34
CA ARG A 27 25.04 8.63 -5.89
C ARG A 27 26.18 9.25 -6.67
N VAL A 28 27.30 8.54 -6.77
CA VAL A 28 28.40 8.92 -7.66
C VAL A 28 28.18 8.29 -9.04
N SER A 29 28.12 9.11 -10.08
CA SER A 29 28.16 8.69 -11.49
C SER A 29 29.27 9.47 -12.17
N ASP A 30 30.18 8.78 -12.86
CA ASP A 30 31.26 9.40 -13.63
C ASP A 30 32.11 10.41 -12.82
N GLY A 31 32.38 10.08 -11.56
CA GLY A 31 33.15 10.92 -10.63
C GLY A 31 32.38 12.13 -10.07
N ARG A 32 31.11 12.32 -10.45
CA ARG A 32 30.25 13.41 -9.97
C ARG A 32 29.19 12.90 -9.02
N ARG A 33 28.93 13.66 -7.95
CA ARG A 33 27.81 13.41 -7.04
C ARG A 33 26.53 13.92 -7.70
N ILE A 34 25.56 13.03 -7.88
CA ILE A 34 24.24 13.33 -8.43
C ILE A 34 23.22 13.13 -7.33
N ASN A 35 22.47 14.20 -7.04
CA ASN A 35 21.38 14.19 -6.09
C ASN A 35 20.04 14.20 -6.83
N PHE A 36 19.09 13.36 -6.40
CA PHE A 36 17.78 13.25 -7.04
C PHE A 36 16.71 12.77 -6.08
N PHE A 37 15.48 13.22 -6.31
CA PHE A 37 14.29 12.78 -5.60
C PHE A 37 13.68 11.55 -6.28
N ALA A 38 13.35 10.53 -5.50
CA ALA A 38 12.63 9.34 -5.97
C ALA A 38 11.62 8.83 -4.94
N CYS A 39 10.76 7.91 -5.38
CA CYS A 39 9.68 7.36 -4.55
C CYS A 39 10.22 6.71 -3.26
N SER A 40 9.59 7.01 -2.13
CA SER A 40 9.87 6.40 -0.82
C SER A 40 9.33 4.96 -0.71
N ALA A 41 8.22 4.66 -1.40
CA ALA A 41 7.49 3.41 -1.24
C ALA A 41 7.72 2.39 -2.37
N CYS A 42 8.37 2.77 -3.47
CA CYS A 42 8.57 1.90 -4.65
C CYS A 42 10.05 1.84 -5.00
N ARG A 43 10.65 0.65 -4.91
CA ARG A 43 12.08 0.43 -5.24
C ARG A 43 12.32 0.37 -6.74
N ASP A 44 11.34 -0.10 -7.51
CA ASP A 44 11.42 -0.19 -8.97
C ASP A 44 10.69 0.99 -9.62
N ARG A 45 11.36 1.67 -10.56
CA ARG A 45 10.80 2.79 -11.33
C ARG A 45 9.61 2.39 -12.21
N LYS A 46 9.42 1.09 -12.47
CA LYS A 46 8.22 0.56 -13.14
C LYS A 46 6.98 0.65 -12.26
N GLN A 47 7.14 0.63 -10.93
CA GLN A 47 6.05 0.74 -9.96
C GLN A 47 5.72 2.21 -9.65
N CYS A 48 6.75 3.07 -9.59
CA CYS A 48 6.58 4.52 -9.56
C CYS A 48 7.70 5.19 -10.34
N SER A 49 7.37 5.83 -11.45
CA SER A 49 8.36 6.43 -12.35
C SER A 49 8.85 7.82 -11.92
N PHE A 50 8.49 8.26 -10.71
CA PHE A 50 8.89 9.57 -10.19
C PHE A 50 10.42 9.67 -10.08
N TYR A 51 10.96 10.72 -10.68
CA TYR A 51 12.36 11.10 -10.63
C TYR A 51 12.47 12.61 -10.87
N LEU A 52 13.30 13.29 -10.08
CA LEU A 52 13.64 14.70 -10.28
C LEU A 52 15.07 14.95 -9.81
N GLY A 53 15.98 15.38 -10.68
CA GLY A 53 17.31 15.82 -10.25
C GLY A 53 17.22 17.10 -9.41
N THR A 54 18.10 17.30 -8.42
CA THR A 54 18.07 18.54 -7.61
C THR A 54 18.42 19.80 -8.40
N GLU A 55 19.17 19.64 -9.50
CA GLU A 55 19.49 20.74 -10.43
C GLU A 55 18.36 20.99 -11.45
N GLU A 56 17.40 20.08 -11.55
CA GLU A 56 16.27 20.17 -12.48
C GLU A 56 15.10 20.91 -11.80
N LYS A 57 14.44 21.79 -12.55
CA LYS A 57 13.17 22.37 -12.13
C LYS A 57 12.02 21.52 -12.64
N MET A 58 11.07 21.22 -11.77
CA MET A 58 9.83 20.54 -12.18
C MET A 58 9.05 21.43 -13.15
N THR A 59 8.80 20.94 -14.36
CA THR A 59 8.00 21.66 -15.35
C THR A 59 6.52 21.64 -14.97
N SER A 60 5.74 22.62 -15.45
CA SER A 60 4.28 22.67 -15.20
C SER A 60 3.57 21.41 -15.71
N ILE A 61 3.99 20.87 -16.86
CA ILE A 61 3.47 19.61 -17.43
C ILE A 61 3.75 18.43 -16.47
N ALA A 62 4.97 18.33 -15.95
CA ALA A 62 5.33 17.28 -15.00
C ALA A 62 4.56 17.42 -13.68
N GLN A 63 4.38 18.64 -13.17
CA GLN A 63 3.56 18.91 -11.99
C GLN A 63 2.12 18.43 -12.19
N GLN A 64 1.50 18.78 -13.32
CA GLN A 64 0.12 18.37 -13.63
C GLN A 64 0.00 16.84 -13.75
N LYS A 65 0.94 16.19 -14.44
CA LYS A 65 0.99 14.72 -14.54
C LYS A 65 1.02 14.05 -13.16
N TRP A 66 1.84 14.55 -12.23
CA TRP A 66 1.95 13.96 -10.90
C TRP A 66 0.75 14.26 -10.01
N LYS A 67 0.12 15.43 -10.21
CA LYS A 67 -1.16 15.76 -9.57
C LYS A 67 -2.26 14.78 -10.00
N GLU A 68 -2.42 14.56 -11.30
CA GLU A 68 -3.40 13.60 -11.85
C GLU A 68 -3.10 12.16 -11.39
N ALA A 69 -1.84 11.75 -11.38
CA ALA A 69 -1.45 10.44 -10.89
C ALA A 69 -1.81 10.25 -9.41
N THR A 70 -1.65 11.30 -8.59
CA THR A 70 -2.02 11.30 -7.17
C THR A 70 -3.54 11.26 -6.99
N GLU A 71 -4.28 12.06 -7.75
CA GLU A 71 -5.75 12.04 -7.75
C GLU A 71 -6.29 10.66 -8.15
N ASN A 72 -5.74 10.05 -9.21
CA ASN A 72 -6.14 8.72 -9.64
C ASN A 72 -5.81 7.63 -8.60
N PHE A 73 -4.65 7.70 -7.97
CA PHE A 73 -4.26 6.76 -6.91
C PHE A 73 -5.20 6.86 -5.70
N THR A 74 -5.50 8.09 -5.27
CA THR A 74 -6.35 8.34 -4.10
C THR A 74 -7.85 8.14 -4.39
N LYS A 75 -8.30 8.27 -5.64
CA LYS A 75 -9.71 8.08 -6.04
C LYS A 75 -10.28 6.72 -5.63
N CYS A 76 -9.44 5.68 -5.63
CA CYS A 76 -9.85 4.33 -5.23
C CYS A 76 -9.95 4.15 -3.71
N ILE A 77 -9.43 5.10 -2.91
CA ILE A 77 -9.37 5.03 -1.46
C ILE A 77 -10.50 5.87 -0.87
N ASN A 78 -11.61 5.22 -0.51
CA ASN A 78 -12.70 5.87 0.22
C ASN A 78 -12.92 5.16 1.56
N HIS A 79 -12.21 5.63 2.58
CA HIS A 79 -12.24 5.04 3.93
C HIS A 79 -13.66 5.01 4.50
N ARG A 80 -14.46 6.07 4.32
CA ARG A 80 -15.85 6.10 4.81
C ARG A 80 -16.70 5.00 4.18
N LYS A 81 -16.60 4.82 2.86
CA LYS A 81 -17.32 3.77 2.14
C LYS A 81 -16.86 2.38 2.58
N GLN A 82 -15.55 2.17 2.74
CA GLN A 82 -14.99 0.90 3.22
C GLN A 82 -15.48 0.57 4.64
N PHE A 83 -15.44 1.55 5.55
CA PHE A 83 -15.93 1.41 6.93
C PHE A 83 -17.43 1.07 6.97
N MET A 84 -18.24 1.78 6.19
CA MET A 84 -19.68 1.49 6.06
C MET A 84 -19.91 0.07 5.53
N GLY A 85 -19.16 -0.34 4.50
CA GLY A 85 -19.26 -1.70 3.94
C GLY A 85 -18.88 -2.79 4.94
N LEU A 86 -17.82 -2.59 5.73
CA LEU A 86 -17.45 -3.52 6.79
C LEU A 86 -18.56 -3.64 7.85
N ASN A 87 -19.15 -2.53 8.26
CA ASN A 87 -20.23 -2.54 9.24
C ASN A 87 -21.50 -3.23 8.71
N GLU A 88 -21.85 -3.02 7.44
CA GLU A 88 -22.95 -3.74 6.79
C GLU A 88 -22.70 -5.26 6.80
N ILE A 89 -21.49 -5.70 6.43
CA ILE A 89 -21.11 -7.11 6.44
C ILE A 89 -21.13 -7.72 7.85
N LYS A 90 -20.69 -6.98 8.88
CA LYS A 90 -20.71 -7.45 10.28
C LYS A 90 -22.13 -7.75 10.78
N LEU A 91 -23.13 -7.01 10.31
CA LEU A 91 -24.54 -7.20 10.69
C LEU A 91 -25.21 -8.38 9.96
N MET A 92 -24.59 -8.88 8.88
CA MET A 92 -25.12 -10.01 8.12
C MET A 92 -24.73 -11.34 8.75
N SER A 93 -25.53 -12.39 8.47
CA SER A 93 -25.13 -13.77 8.80
C SER A 93 -23.91 -14.19 7.97
N PRO A 94 -23.00 -15.02 8.53
CA PRO A 94 -21.77 -15.43 7.84
C PRO A 94 -21.97 -15.93 6.42
N SER A 95 -23.01 -16.75 6.17
CA SER A 95 -23.32 -17.33 4.86
C SER A 95 -23.60 -16.31 3.76
N LEU A 96 -24.04 -15.11 4.12
CA LEU A 96 -24.34 -14.03 3.17
C LEU A 96 -23.15 -13.09 2.93
N ARG A 97 -22.10 -13.18 3.75
CA ARG A 97 -20.96 -12.27 3.66
C ARG A 97 -20.06 -12.65 2.50
N ARG A 98 -19.59 -11.64 1.76
CA ARG A 98 -18.71 -11.81 0.61
C ARG A 98 -17.67 -10.71 0.51
N TYR A 99 -16.46 -11.08 0.12
CA TYR A 99 -15.36 -10.18 -0.20
C TYR A 99 -14.89 -10.48 -1.62
N CYS A 100 -14.79 -9.45 -2.46
CA CYS A 100 -14.34 -9.57 -3.84
C CYS A 100 -12.87 -9.15 -3.93
N HIS A 101 -12.00 -10.09 -4.26
CA HIS A 101 -10.55 -9.89 -4.42
C HIS A 101 -10.22 -9.08 -5.66
N THR A 102 -11.00 -9.22 -6.74
CA THR A 102 -10.78 -8.44 -7.97
C THR A 102 -11.04 -6.94 -7.78
N CYS A 103 -11.96 -6.60 -6.87
CA CYS A 103 -12.34 -5.20 -6.61
C CYS A 103 -11.85 -4.70 -5.25
N GLU A 104 -11.15 -5.56 -4.50
CA GLU A 104 -10.63 -5.30 -3.16
C GLU A 104 -11.65 -4.69 -2.19
N GLN A 105 -12.88 -5.21 -2.21
CA GLN A 105 -13.97 -4.67 -1.37
C GLN A 105 -14.97 -5.74 -0.95
N PHE A 106 -15.62 -5.48 0.19
CA PHE A 106 -16.81 -6.21 0.59
C PHE A 106 -17.95 -5.99 -0.40
N VAL A 107 -18.75 -7.04 -0.61
CA VAL A 107 -19.86 -7.03 -1.57
C VAL A 107 -21.19 -7.07 -0.82
N PRO A 108 -21.97 -5.97 -0.82
CA PRO A 108 -23.33 -5.97 -0.31
C PRO A 108 -24.22 -6.95 -1.08
N SER A 109 -25.21 -7.56 -0.41
CA SER A 109 -26.12 -8.55 -1.03
C SER A 109 -26.77 -8.05 -2.33
N LYS A 110 -27.16 -6.77 -2.36
CA LYS A 110 -27.79 -6.12 -3.52
C LYS A 110 -26.88 -5.97 -4.76
N TYR A 111 -25.58 -6.24 -4.63
CA TYR A 111 -24.62 -6.11 -5.72
C TYR A 111 -23.91 -7.42 -6.05
N VAL A 112 -24.32 -8.56 -5.47
CA VAL A 112 -23.70 -9.86 -5.72
C VAL A 112 -23.65 -10.20 -7.22
N ASP A 113 -24.70 -9.87 -7.97
CA ASP A 113 -24.79 -10.14 -9.41
C ASP A 113 -23.68 -9.48 -10.22
N LYS A 114 -23.24 -8.29 -9.80
CA LYS A 114 -22.15 -7.53 -10.46
C LYS A 114 -20.77 -8.14 -10.22
N HIS A 115 -20.67 -9.11 -9.32
CA HIS A 115 -19.42 -9.74 -8.89
C HIS A 115 -19.39 -11.25 -9.18
N LEU A 116 -20.36 -11.80 -9.92
CA LEU A 116 -20.41 -13.24 -10.20
C LEU A 116 -19.19 -13.75 -10.98
N ALA A 117 -18.64 -12.94 -11.87
CA ALA A 117 -17.44 -13.26 -12.65
C ALA A 117 -16.12 -12.89 -11.95
N HIS A 118 -16.18 -12.32 -10.74
CA HIS A 118 -14.99 -11.87 -10.03
C HIS A 118 -14.49 -12.92 -9.03
N LEU A 119 -13.18 -12.92 -8.77
CA LEU A 119 -12.60 -13.74 -7.72
C LEU A 119 -13.11 -13.23 -6.36
N SER A 120 -13.79 -14.09 -5.60
CA SER A 120 -14.43 -13.71 -4.34
C SER A 120 -14.37 -14.83 -3.30
N THR A 121 -14.28 -14.46 -2.02
CA THR A 121 -14.53 -15.35 -0.89
C THR A 121 -15.94 -15.13 -0.38
N ALA A 122 -16.74 -16.20 -0.28
CA ALA A 122 -18.09 -16.18 0.28
C ALA A 122 -18.12 -16.87 1.66
N SER A 123 -19.25 -16.75 2.37
CA SER A 123 -19.45 -17.38 3.68
C SER A 123 -18.40 -16.98 4.72
N ILE A 124 -18.10 -15.68 4.82
CA ILE A 124 -17.02 -15.16 5.68
C ILE A 124 -17.44 -15.26 7.16
N SER A 125 -16.68 -16.02 7.95
CA SER A 125 -16.90 -16.15 9.39
C SER A 125 -16.51 -14.88 10.17
N ASP A 126 -17.00 -14.75 11.40
CA ASP A 126 -16.52 -13.69 12.30
C ASP A 126 -15.02 -13.81 12.56
N TYR A 127 -14.50 -15.04 12.60
CA TYR A 127 -13.06 -15.29 12.69
C TYR A 127 -12.29 -14.62 11.54
N LEU A 128 -12.67 -14.84 10.28
CA LEU A 128 -11.97 -14.24 9.13
C LEU A 128 -12.07 -12.71 9.09
N LEU A 129 -13.16 -12.12 9.59
CA LEU A 129 -13.27 -10.66 9.73
C LEU A 129 -12.28 -10.08 10.75
N MET A 130 -11.89 -10.88 11.74
CA MET A 130 -10.88 -10.52 12.75
C MET A 130 -9.45 -10.90 12.34
N HIS A 131 -9.29 -11.69 11.27
CA HIS A 131 -8.00 -12.17 10.75
C HIS A 131 -7.85 -11.79 9.28
N PRO A 132 -7.77 -10.49 8.94
CA PRO A 132 -7.77 -10.03 7.55
C PRO A 132 -6.57 -10.55 6.74
N SER A 133 -5.44 -10.88 7.37
CA SER A 133 -4.29 -11.49 6.69
C SER A 133 -4.55 -12.91 6.18
N GLU A 134 -5.58 -13.58 6.69
CA GLU A 134 -6.03 -14.90 6.20
C GLU A 134 -7.18 -14.78 5.19
N LEU A 135 -7.87 -13.64 5.18
CA LEU A 135 -8.91 -13.35 4.21
C LEU A 135 -8.32 -12.77 2.91
N LEU A 136 -7.42 -11.80 3.02
CA LEU A 136 -6.85 -11.04 1.90
C LEU A 136 -5.62 -11.75 1.32
N HIS A 137 -5.47 -11.68 0.00
CA HIS A 137 -4.24 -12.17 -0.64
C HIS A 137 -3.06 -11.24 -0.31
N PRO A 138 -1.88 -11.79 0.05
CA PRO A 138 -0.70 -10.98 0.28
C PRO A 138 -0.22 -10.32 -1.02
N LEU A 139 0.18 -9.05 -0.92
CA LEU A 139 0.84 -8.33 -2.01
C LEU A 139 2.34 -8.61 -1.95
N ASP A 140 2.79 -9.68 -2.60
CA ASP A 140 4.13 -10.26 -2.44
C ASP A 140 5.23 -9.65 -3.31
N ASN A 141 4.90 -8.63 -4.12
CA ASN A 141 5.87 -7.98 -5.02
C ASN A 141 7.05 -7.38 -4.23
N PRO A 142 8.27 -7.94 -4.33
CA PRO A 142 9.40 -7.55 -3.48
C PRO A 142 9.94 -6.15 -3.78
N LYS A 143 9.48 -5.53 -4.87
CA LYS A 143 9.91 -4.21 -5.33
C LYS A 143 8.98 -3.09 -4.88
N LYS A 144 7.87 -3.43 -4.22
CA LYS A 144 6.87 -2.48 -3.75
C LYS A 144 6.34 -2.89 -2.37
N GLU A 145 5.39 -3.81 -2.29
CA GLU A 145 4.73 -4.17 -1.02
C GLU A 145 5.53 -5.17 -0.18
N ALA A 146 6.09 -6.21 -0.82
CA ALA A 146 6.88 -7.27 -0.16
C ALA A 146 6.18 -7.88 1.07
N GLN A 147 4.86 -8.11 0.99
CA GLN A 147 4.06 -8.58 2.11
C GLN A 147 4.26 -10.09 2.34
N PHE A 148 5.33 -10.45 3.04
CA PHE A 148 5.60 -11.82 3.49
C PHE A 148 5.03 -12.02 4.89
N LEU A 149 3.98 -12.84 4.99
CA LEU A 149 3.28 -13.08 6.24
C LEU A 149 4.05 -14.07 7.13
N PHE A 150 4.05 -13.80 8.43
CA PHE A 150 4.58 -14.76 9.41
C PHE A 150 3.75 -16.03 9.45
N SER A 151 4.41 -17.16 9.75
CA SER A 151 3.69 -18.40 10.07
C SER A 151 2.96 -18.25 11.41
N HIS A 152 1.90 -19.04 11.60
CA HIS A 152 1.14 -19.05 12.84
C HIS A 152 2.04 -19.31 14.07
N THR A 153 2.99 -20.24 13.95
CA THR A 153 3.97 -20.52 15.01
C THR A 153 4.82 -19.30 15.34
N ALA A 154 5.34 -18.60 14.33
CA ALA A 154 6.14 -17.40 14.54
C ALA A 154 5.33 -16.28 15.21
N VAL A 155 4.09 -16.03 14.75
CA VAL A 155 3.20 -15.04 15.36
C VAL A 155 2.96 -15.38 16.84
N LYS A 156 2.61 -16.64 17.14
CA LYS A 156 2.36 -17.08 18.52
C LYS A 156 3.56 -16.85 19.42
N THR A 157 4.75 -17.27 18.99
CA THR A 157 5.99 -17.09 19.76
C THR A 157 6.31 -15.60 19.98
N LEU A 158 6.20 -14.76 18.95
CA LEU A 158 6.46 -13.32 19.08
C LEU A 158 5.49 -12.64 20.07
N VAL A 159 4.20 -12.97 19.99
CA VAL A 159 3.19 -12.43 20.90
C VAL A 159 3.44 -12.88 22.35
N GLU A 160 3.83 -14.14 22.56
CA GLU A 160 4.18 -14.65 23.90
C GLU A 160 5.40 -13.92 24.48
N ILE A 161 6.45 -13.68 23.68
CA ILE A 161 7.62 -12.90 24.09
C ILE A 161 7.20 -11.49 24.50
N ILE A 162 6.41 -10.78 23.67
CA ILE A 162 5.97 -9.41 23.95
C ILE A 162 5.16 -9.35 25.26
N ARG A 163 4.26 -10.31 25.48
CA ARG A 163 3.46 -10.40 26.71
C ARG A 163 4.32 -10.61 27.97
N GLN A 164 5.36 -11.44 27.88
CA GLN A 164 6.29 -11.66 28.99
C GLN A 164 7.06 -10.40 29.38
N GLN A 165 7.29 -9.49 28.42
CA GLN A 165 7.95 -8.21 28.65
C GLN A 165 7.00 -7.13 29.20
N SER A 166 5.75 -7.47 29.55
CA SER A 166 4.73 -6.56 30.09
C SER A 166 4.40 -5.34 29.20
N PHE A 167 4.66 -5.42 27.89
CA PHE A 167 4.13 -4.45 26.94
C PHE A 167 2.62 -4.64 26.81
N ARG A 168 1.86 -3.54 26.90
CA ARG A 168 0.41 -3.50 26.76
C ARG A 168 0.00 -3.22 25.33
#